data_AF-X0RFK3-F1
#
_entry.id   AF-X0RFK3-F1
#
_cell.length_a   1.000
_cell.length_b   1.000
_cell.length_c   1.000
_cell.angle_alpha   90.00
_cell.angle_beta   90.00
_cell.angle_gamma   90.00
#
_symmetry.space_group_name_H-M   'P 1'
#
loop_
_entity.id
_entity.type
_entity.pdbx_description
1 polymer ?
#
loop_
_entity_poly.entity_id
_entity_poly.type
_entity_poly.pdbx_seq_one_letter_code
_entity_poly.pdbx_strand_id
1 'polypeptide(L)' 'MNRKEFEELAMKAISELPEDFKDKLENVDVVIEDEPNMDAVKTMHLGSKGRLLGLY' A
#
# COMPACT_ATOMS: atom_id res chain seq x y z
N MET A 1 3.67 10.86 -12.91
CA MET A 1 3.88 11.04 -11.47
C MET A 1 5.24 10.48 -11.14
N ASN A 2 6.08 11.25 -10.46
CA ASN A 2 7.35 10.75 -9.95
C ASN A 2 7.15 10.10 -8.57
N ARG A 3 8.13 9.32 -8.12
CA ARG A 3 8.08 8.61 -6.84
C ARG A 3 7.77 9.52 -5.65
N LYS A 4 8.37 10.72 -5.59
CA LYS A 4 8.18 11.66 -4.48
C LYS A 4 6.75 12.19 -4.41
N GLU A 5 6.18 12.56 -5.56
CA GLU A 5 4.78 12.98 -5.63
C GLU A 5 3.86 11.86 -5.12
N PHE A 6 4.17 10.60 -5.46
CA PHE A 6 3.39 9.44 -5.01
C PHE A 6 3.51 9.22 -3.51
N GLU A 7 4.72 9.33 -2.96
CA GLU A 7 4.99 9.28 -1.52
C GLU A 7 4.18 10.34 -0.76
N GLU A 8 4.12 11.57 -1.27
CA GLU A 8 3.32 12.64 -0.68
C GLU A 8 1.81 12.32 -0.70
N LEU A 9 1.28 11.80 -1.81
CA LEU A 9 -0.12 11.41 -1.89
C LEU A 9 -0.45 10.23 -0.95
N ALA A 10 0.43 9.24 -0.86
CA ALA A 10 0.23 8.08 0.01
C ALA A 10 0.21 8.49 1.50
N MET A 11 1.16 9.34 1.92
CA MET A 11 1.18 9.86 3.29
C MET A 11 -0.06 10.70 3.60
N LYS A 12 -0.51 11.51 2.65
CA LYS A 12 -1.74 12.29 2.79
C LYS A 12 -2.96 11.39 2.96
N ALA A 13 -3.09 10.35 2.13
CA ALA A 13 -4.19 9.41 2.21
C ALA A 13 -4.24 8.69 3.57
N ILE A 14 -3.09 8.25 4.11
CA ILE A 14 -3.01 7.64 5.44
C ILE A 14 -3.39 8.63 6.53
N SER A 15 -2.95 9.89 6.41
CA SER A 15 -3.27 10.95 7.37
C SER A 15 -4.75 11.34 7.36
N GLU A 16 -5.46 11.11 6.25
CA GLU A 16 -6.91 11.35 6.11
C GLU A 16 -7.77 10.15 6.54
N LEU A 17 -7.17 9.01 6.92
CA LEU A 17 -7.93 7.87 7.42
C LEU A 17 -8.70 8.20 8.71
N PRO A 18 -9.91 7.64 8.91
CA PRO A 18 -10.63 7.75 10.17
C PRO A 18 -9.83 7.20 11.35
N GLU A 19 -10.05 7.75 12.55
CA GLU A 19 -9.33 7.36 13.77
C GLU A 19 -9.46 5.86 14.06
N ASP A 20 -10.63 5.26 13.81
CA ASP A 20 -10.88 3.81 13.98
C ASP A 20 -9.90 2.91 13.21
N PHE A 21 -9.34 3.43 12.11
CA PHE A 21 -8.32 2.72 11.31
C PHE A 21 -6.90 3.11 11.72
N LYS A 22 -6.67 4.37 12.11
CA LYS A 22 -5.36 4.83 12.59
C LYS A 22 -4.93 4.10 13.86
N ASP A 23 -5.85 3.86 14.78
CA ASP A 23 -5.56 3.12 16.02
C ASP A 23 -5.15 1.67 15.73
N LYS A 24 -5.58 1.10 14.60
CA LYS A 24 -5.20 -0.25 14.15
C LYS A 24 -3.88 -0.27 13.38
N LEU A 25 -3.34 0.89 13.02
CA LEU A 25 -2.07 1.04 12.30
C LEU A 25 -0.90 1.29 13.27
N GLU A 26 -1.11 1.19 14.59
CA GLU A 26 -0.02 1.18 15.55
C GLU A 26 0.97 0.05 15.20
N ASN A 27 2.25 0.40 15.01
CA ASN A 27 3.33 -0.51 14.61
C ASN A 27 3.24 -1.07 13.17
N VAL A 28 2.65 -0.30 12.24
CA VAL A 28 2.67 -0.61 10.80
C VAL A 28 3.63 0.35 10.07
N ASP A 29 4.53 -0.20 9.27
CA ASP A 29 5.39 0.56 8.37
C ASP A 29 4.81 0.55 6.94
N VAL A 30 4.92 1.68 6.24
CA VAL A 30 4.38 1.84 4.89
C VAL A 30 5.53 2.02 3.91
N VAL A 31 5.73 1.00 3.07
CA VAL A 31 6.79 0.96 2.07
C VAL A 31 6.21 1.16 0.67
N ILE A 32 6.85 2.00 -0.13
CA ILE A 32 6.46 2.30 -1.51
C ILE A 32 7.48 1.69 -2.46
N GLU A 33 6.99 0.82 -3.33
CA GLU A 33 7.76 0.14 -4.37
C GLU A 33 7.09 0.32 -5.74
N ASP A 34 7.90 0.41 -6.80
CA ASP A 34 7.40 0.62 -8.16
C ASP A 34 6.69 -0.63 -8.73
N GLU A 35 7.10 -1.81 -8.29
CA GLU A 35 6.46 -3.09 -8.64
C GLU A 35 6.36 -4.00 -7.41
N PRO A 36 5.32 -4.85 -7.35
CA PRO A 36 5.19 -5.81 -6.26
C PRO A 36 6.28 -6.88 -6.30
N ASN A 37 6.74 -7.28 -5.12
CA ASN A 37 7.59 -8.47 -4.99
C ASN A 37 6.84 -9.73 -5.49
N MET A 38 7.47 -10.49 -6.40
CA MET A 38 6.89 -11.70 -6.99
C MET A 38 6.54 -12.78 -5.94
N ASP A 39 7.25 -12.84 -4.82
CA ASP A 39 6.92 -13.77 -3.73
C ASP A 39 5.65 -13.34 -2.99
N ALA A 40 5.43 -12.02 -2.83
CA ALA A 40 4.17 -11.49 -2.29
C ALA A 40 3.01 -11.78 -3.26
N VAL A 41 3.21 -11.59 -4.56
CA VAL A 41 2.21 -11.92 -5.62
C VAL A 41 1.78 -13.38 -5.55
N LYS A 42 2.73 -14.31 -5.41
CA LYS A 42 2.45 -15.75 -5.27
C LYS A 42 1.70 -16.08 -3.98
N THR A 43 2.15 -15.53 -2.86
CA THR A 43 1.55 -15.78 -1.54
C THR A 43 0.09 -15.31 -1.49
N MET A 44 -0.17 -14.18 -2.15
CA MET A 44 -1.51 -13.60 -2.25
C MET A 44 -2.37 -14.20 -3.37
N HIS A 45 -1.90 -15.26 -4.05
CA HIS A 45 -2.60 -15.92 -5.17
C HIS A 45 -3.03 -14.95 -6.29
N LEU A 46 -2.28 -13.86 -6.47
CA LEU A 46 -2.56 -12.85 -7.47
C LEU A 46 -2.12 -13.39 -8.83
N GLY A 47 -3.08 -13.74 -9.68
CA GLY A 47 -2.81 -14.40 -10.97
C GLY A 47 -2.01 -13.54 -11.97
N SER A 48 -1.71 -12.28 -11.70
CA SER A 48 -0.79 -11.43 -12.47
C SER A 48 -0.42 -10.13 -11.73
N LYS A 49 0.73 -9.52 -12.08
CA LYS A 49 1.23 -8.22 -11.57
C LYS A 49 0.22 -7.05 -11.69
N GLY A 50 -0.83 -7.19 -12.51
CA GLY A 50 -1.82 -6.15 -12.79
C GLY A 50 -3.12 -6.20 -11.95
N ARG A 51 -3.25 -7.12 -10.99
CA ARG A 51 -4.46 -7.27 -10.15
C ARG A 51 -4.26 -6.83 -8.70
N LEU A 52 -3.56 -5.71 -8.50
CA LEU A 52 -3.43 -5.06 -7.20
C LEU A 52 -4.46 -3.93 -7.10
N LEU A 53 -5.70 -4.26 -6.77
CA LEU A 53 -6.73 -3.27 -6.45
C LEU A 53 -7.24 -3.58 -5.05
N GLY A 54 -6.73 -2.85 -4.04
CA GLY A 54 -7.27 -2.81 -2.68
C GLY A 54 -7.50 -4.18 -2.06
N LEU A 55 -6.45 -4.76 -1.49
CA LEU A 55 -6.48 -6.07 -0.82
C LEU A 55 -7.46 -6.01 0.38
N TYR A 56 -8.40 -6.95 0.42
CA TYR A 56 -9.20 -7.33 1.59
C TYR A 56 -8.73 -8.68 2.11
#